data_AF-A0A9E0DAS0-F1
#
_entry.id   AF-A0A9E0DAS0-F1
#
_cell.length_a   1.000
_cell.length_b   1.000
_cell.length_c   1.000
_cell.angle_alpha   90.00
_cell.angle_beta   90.00
_cell.angle_gamma   90.00
#
_symmetry.space_group_name_H-M   'P 1'
#
loop_
_entity.id
_entity.type
_entity.pdbx_description
1 polymer ?
#
loop_
_entity_poly.entity_id
_entity_poly.type
_entity_poly.pdbx_seq_one_letter_code
_entity_poly.pdbx_strand_id
1 'polypeptide(L)'
;MTRPHFAYRILLLLVVGILAIFVGRTLLATAGDPPRLNDLFTVIVLAGSLVVLIRNHRTLHRLDWAIGIALGGVVGLTMMAATLFTPYPFFGVVMDNLGQSLVRGVGTAMAAWGGLAIMRLGGPISVSAAHGTWRKSARSIALGLAVGAPLAILNLFALQISNGQGIRWQDPLAALVDALQPALVEEVIYRFAFWGLLWLALRKRLPAQAPWLAGVLALLVHNFMHFDDLFVQNPLLALGMGLVMGLLWGLPPTLLALRRDLESAIAFHWAQDAARFLTGF
;
A
#
# COMPACT_ATOMS: atom_id res chain seq x y z
N MET A 1 -11.66 -35.45 7.58
CA MET A 1 -10.42 -34.88 8.14
C MET A 1 -9.42 -34.64 7.01
N THR A 2 -9.19 -33.39 6.60
CA THR A 2 -8.17 -33.05 5.60
C THR A 2 -6.78 -33.10 6.24
N ARG A 3 -5.86 -33.90 5.68
CA ARG A 3 -4.48 -34.01 6.18
C ARG A 3 -3.81 -32.61 6.21
N PRO A 4 -3.16 -32.21 7.31
CA PRO A 4 -2.63 -30.86 7.51
C PRO A 4 -1.59 -30.42 6.45
N HIS A 5 -0.88 -31.37 5.82
CA HIS A 5 0.13 -31.07 4.80
C HIS A 5 -0.43 -30.41 3.52
N PHE A 6 -1.70 -30.60 3.18
CA PHE A 6 -2.28 -29.99 1.98
C PHE A 6 -2.78 -28.55 2.18
N ALA A 7 -3.02 -28.14 3.44
CA ALA A 7 -3.60 -26.82 3.73
C ALA A 7 -2.63 -25.67 3.41
N TYR A 8 -1.32 -25.90 3.59
CA TYR A 8 -0.27 -24.91 3.41
C TYR A 8 0.29 -24.82 1.99
N ARG A 9 -0.14 -25.69 1.06
CA ARG A 9 0.39 -25.71 -0.30
C ARG A 9 0.17 -24.38 -1.04
N ILE A 10 -1.00 -23.76 -0.88
CA ILE A 10 -1.30 -22.45 -1.50
C ILE A 10 -0.41 -21.37 -0.88
N LEU A 11 -0.26 -21.36 0.44
CA LEU A 11 0.62 -20.40 1.13
C LEU A 11 2.06 -20.54 0.63
N LEU A 12 2.58 -21.77 0.53
CA LEU A 12 3.92 -22.04 0.02
C LEU A 12 4.08 -21.54 -1.42
N LEU A 13 3.09 -21.78 -2.30
CA LEU A 13 3.13 -21.29 -3.68
C LEU A 13 3.13 -19.76 -3.75
N LEU A 14 2.36 -19.07 -2.90
CA LEU A 14 2.38 -17.61 -2.83
C LEU A 14 3.75 -17.09 -2.35
N VAL A 15 4.30 -17.68 -1.29
CA VAL A 15 5.61 -17.32 -0.76
C VAL A 15 6.70 -17.53 -1.81
N VAL A 16 6.74 -18.71 -2.44
CA VAL A 16 7.72 -19.02 -3.49
C VAL A 16 7.55 -18.09 -4.70
N GLY A 17 6.32 -17.81 -5.13
CA GLY A 17 6.07 -16.88 -6.24
C GLY A 17 6.52 -15.46 -5.93
N ILE A 18 6.23 -14.94 -4.74
CA ILE A 18 6.71 -13.63 -4.27
C ILE A 18 8.24 -13.61 -4.24
N LEU A 19 8.87 -14.60 -3.61
CA LEU A 19 10.33 -14.68 -3.54
C LEU A 19 10.98 -14.79 -4.92
N ALA A 20 10.38 -15.52 -5.86
CA ALA A 20 10.85 -15.62 -7.22
C ALA A 20 10.84 -14.25 -7.94
N ILE A 21 9.84 -13.40 -7.69
CA ILE A 21 9.81 -12.03 -8.22
C ILE A 21 10.94 -11.20 -7.62
N PHE A 22 11.10 -11.22 -6.29
CA PHE A 22 12.17 -10.48 -5.59
C PHE A 22 13.56 -10.91 -6.07
N VAL A 23 13.86 -12.20 -5.98
CA VAL A 23 15.17 -12.75 -6.37
C VAL A 23 15.41 -12.59 -7.87
N GLY A 24 14.40 -12.90 -8.70
CA GLY A 24 14.50 -12.77 -10.15
C GLY A 24 14.80 -11.33 -10.57
N ARG A 25 14.07 -10.34 -10.04
CA ARG A 25 14.34 -8.93 -10.31
C ARG A 25 15.74 -8.54 -9.85
N THR A 26 16.14 -8.88 -8.62
CA THR A 26 17.47 -8.52 -8.09
C THR A 26 18.60 -9.10 -8.92
N LEU A 27 18.48 -10.35 -9.39
CA LEU A 27 19.48 -10.97 -10.27
C LEU A 27 19.53 -10.27 -11.64
N LEU A 28 18.36 -9.98 -12.24
CA LEU A 28 18.30 -9.28 -13.53
C LEU A 28 18.89 -7.86 -13.43
N ALA A 29 18.76 -7.20 -12.28
CA ALA A 29 19.30 -5.85 -12.05
C ALA A 29 20.83 -5.80 -12.04
N THR A 30 21.51 -6.95 -11.95
CA THR A 30 22.97 -7.01 -12.11
C THR A 30 23.41 -6.93 -13.57
N ALA A 31 22.49 -7.16 -14.51
CA ALA A 31 22.77 -7.26 -15.94
C ALA A 31 22.02 -6.21 -16.80
N GLY A 32 21.20 -5.36 -16.19
CA GLY A 32 20.45 -4.30 -16.87
C GLY A 32 19.49 -3.59 -15.92
N ASP A 33 18.51 -2.90 -16.48
CA ASP A 33 17.53 -2.11 -15.75
C ASP A 33 16.14 -2.77 -15.77
N PRO A 34 15.90 -3.87 -15.03
CA PRO A 34 14.59 -4.48 -14.98
C PRO A 34 13.58 -3.55 -14.32
N PRO A 35 12.27 -3.74 -14.58
CA PRO A 35 11.23 -3.00 -13.89
C PRO A 35 11.37 -3.08 -12.37
N ARG A 36 10.98 -2.00 -11.70
CA ARG A 36 11.05 -1.90 -10.24
C ARG A 36 10.09 -2.88 -9.58
N LEU A 37 10.43 -3.32 -8.38
CA LEU A 37 9.54 -4.21 -7.61
C LEU A 37 8.16 -3.57 -7.39
N ASN A 38 8.13 -2.27 -7.10
CA ASN A 38 6.87 -1.53 -6.95
C ASN A 38 6.02 -1.57 -8.23
N ASP A 39 6.62 -1.43 -9.42
CA ASP A 39 5.88 -1.48 -10.69
C ASP A 39 5.31 -2.87 -10.96
N LEU A 40 6.14 -3.91 -10.76
CA LEU A 40 5.74 -5.31 -10.94
C LEU A 40 4.57 -5.67 -10.02
N PHE A 41 4.68 -5.39 -8.72
CA PHE A 41 3.62 -5.70 -7.78
C PHE A 41 2.39 -4.83 -8.00
N THR A 42 2.53 -3.54 -8.32
CA THR A 42 1.39 -2.68 -8.69
C THR A 42 0.61 -3.29 -9.84
N VAL A 43 1.27 -3.67 -10.95
CA VAL A 43 0.57 -4.29 -12.10
C VAL A 43 -0.11 -5.59 -11.73
N ILE A 44 0.54 -6.46 -10.95
CA ILE A 44 -0.07 -7.72 -10.47
C ILE A 44 -1.34 -7.43 -9.67
N VAL A 45 -1.29 -6.44 -8.77
CA VAL A 45 -2.43 -6.04 -7.93
C VAL A 45 -3.55 -5.44 -8.76
N LEU A 46 -3.24 -4.57 -9.73
CA LEU A 46 -4.23 -3.96 -10.61
C LEU A 46 -4.90 -5.01 -11.50
N ALA A 47 -4.11 -5.92 -12.10
CA ALA A 47 -4.64 -7.02 -12.90
C ALA A 47 -5.55 -7.94 -12.05
N GLY A 48 -5.10 -8.32 -10.85
CA GLY A 48 -5.92 -9.11 -9.91
C GLY A 48 -7.21 -8.39 -9.50
N SER A 49 -7.11 -7.10 -9.18
CA SER A 49 -8.26 -6.23 -8.85
C SER A 49 -9.26 -6.16 -9.99
N LEU A 50 -8.78 -5.98 -11.23
CA LEU A 50 -9.63 -5.96 -12.42
C LEU A 50 -10.36 -7.28 -12.64
N VAL A 51 -9.67 -8.42 -12.48
CA VAL A 51 -10.30 -9.75 -12.58
C VAL A 51 -11.38 -9.93 -11.52
N VAL A 52 -11.11 -9.53 -10.28
CA VAL A 52 -12.11 -9.60 -9.20
C VAL A 52 -13.29 -8.67 -9.48
N LEU A 53 -13.02 -7.44 -9.91
CA LEU A 53 -14.04 -6.45 -10.28
C LEU A 53 -14.94 -6.99 -11.39
N ILE A 54 -14.38 -7.48 -12.51
CA ILE A 54 -15.18 -8.03 -13.61
C ILE A 54 -16.08 -9.16 -13.11
N ARG A 55 -15.54 -10.09 -12.31
CA ARG A 55 -16.31 -11.24 -11.80
C ARG A 55 -17.35 -10.89 -10.76
N ASN A 56 -17.15 -9.83 -9.98
CA ASN A 56 -17.97 -9.50 -8.81
C ASN A 56 -18.55 -8.09 -8.84
N HIS A 57 -18.55 -7.38 -9.98
CA HIS A 57 -19.07 -6.01 -10.08
C HIS A 57 -20.52 -5.88 -9.59
N ARG A 58 -21.31 -6.95 -9.71
CA ARG A 58 -22.70 -7.01 -9.25
C ARG A 58 -22.85 -6.98 -7.73
N THR A 59 -21.80 -7.28 -6.98
CA THR A 59 -21.82 -7.19 -5.50
C THR A 59 -21.55 -5.77 -5.01
N LEU A 60 -21.12 -4.86 -5.89
CA LEU A 60 -20.84 -3.47 -5.55
C LEU A 60 -22.12 -2.64 -5.49
N HIS A 61 -22.21 -1.78 -4.49
CA HIS A 61 -23.26 -0.77 -4.39
C HIS A 61 -22.86 0.51 -5.10
N ARG A 62 -23.82 1.42 -5.34
CA ARG A 62 -23.56 2.73 -5.97
C ARG A 62 -22.50 3.54 -5.21
N LEU A 63 -22.51 3.45 -3.88
CA LEU A 63 -21.52 4.13 -3.04
C LEU A 63 -20.10 3.56 -3.23
N ASP A 64 -19.96 2.27 -3.52
CA ASP A 64 -18.65 1.66 -3.79
C ASP A 64 -18.04 2.23 -5.08
N TRP A 65 -18.88 2.40 -6.11
CA TRP A 65 -18.48 3.05 -7.35
C TRP A 65 -18.03 4.48 -7.10
N ALA A 66 -18.85 5.26 -6.39
CA ALA A 66 -18.53 6.65 -6.04
C ALA A 66 -17.22 6.77 -5.24
N ILE A 67 -16.96 5.86 -4.29
CA ILE A 67 -15.72 5.85 -3.52
C ILE A 67 -14.50 5.59 -4.41
N GLY A 68 -14.56 4.60 -5.31
CA GLY A 68 -13.44 4.36 -6.21
C GLY A 68 -13.18 5.53 -7.17
N ILE A 69 -14.22 6.18 -7.70
CA ILE A 69 -14.10 7.42 -8.49
C ILE A 69 -13.47 8.53 -7.64
N ALA A 70 -13.94 8.73 -6.40
CA ALA A 70 -13.45 9.78 -5.53
C ALA A 70 -11.98 9.58 -5.16
N LEU A 71 -11.58 8.36 -4.78
CA LEU A 71 -10.20 8.05 -4.44
C LEU A 71 -9.26 8.22 -5.64
N GLY A 72 -9.64 7.68 -6.80
CA GLY A 72 -8.86 7.85 -8.03
C GLY A 72 -8.80 9.29 -8.51
N GLY A 73 -9.91 10.03 -8.39
CA GLY A 73 -10.00 11.45 -8.74
C GLY A 73 -9.13 12.33 -7.84
N VAL A 74 -9.16 12.11 -6.51
CA VAL A 74 -8.28 12.82 -5.57
C VAL A 74 -6.82 12.56 -5.90
N VAL A 75 -6.43 11.30 -6.10
CA VAL A 75 -5.05 10.95 -6.50
C VAL A 75 -4.69 11.57 -7.86
N GLY A 76 -5.56 11.53 -8.86
CA GLY A 76 -5.27 12.15 -10.15
C GLY A 76 -5.06 13.66 -10.01
N LEU A 77 -5.98 14.36 -9.36
CA LEU A 77 -5.95 15.81 -9.24
C LEU A 77 -4.76 16.30 -8.41
N THR A 78 -4.50 15.67 -7.25
CA THR A 78 -3.38 16.13 -6.41
C THR A 78 -2.02 15.78 -7.01
N MET A 79 -1.91 14.75 -7.87
CA MET A 79 -0.66 14.46 -8.57
C MET A 79 -0.35 15.51 -9.64
N MET A 80 -1.37 16.02 -10.34
CA MET A 80 -1.16 17.12 -11.30
C MET A 80 -0.65 18.39 -10.61
N ALA A 81 -1.05 18.61 -9.36
CA ALA A 81 -0.68 19.77 -8.55
C ALA A 81 0.52 19.51 -7.60
N ALA A 82 1.10 18.31 -7.61
CA ALA A 82 2.16 17.94 -6.67
C ALA A 82 3.43 18.76 -6.91
N THR A 83 4.04 19.22 -5.83
CA THR A 83 5.24 20.07 -5.85
C THR A 83 6.37 19.54 -4.98
N LEU A 84 6.03 18.81 -3.92
CA LEU A 84 6.96 18.19 -2.98
C LEU A 84 7.06 16.67 -3.21
N PHE A 85 5.97 16.04 -3.68
CA PHE A 85 5.98 14.61 -4.01
C PHE A 85 6.36 14.37 -5.46
N THR A 86 7.44 13.60 -5.66
CA THR A 86 7.84 13.08 -6.98
C THR A 86 7.78 11.56 -6.96
N PRO A 87 6.80 10.93 -7.63
CA PRO A 87 6.76 9.48 -7.75
C PRO A 87 7.89 9.01 -8.66
N TYR A 88 8.30 7.77 -8.47
CA TYR A 88 9.20 7.14 -9.43
C TYR A 88 8.53 6.97 -10.81
N PRO A 89 9.30 7.07 -11.90
CA PRO A 89 8.80 6.80 -13.24
C PRO A 89 8.14 5.43 -13.35
N PHE A 90 6.87 5.36 -13.76
CA PHE A 90 6.18 4.08 -13.90
C PHE A 90 6.74 3.33 -15.11
N PHE A 91 7.37 2.18 -14.88
CA PHE A 91 8.15 1.42 -15.87
C PHE A 91 9.26 2.23 -16.58
N GLY A 92 9.72 3.34 -16.00
CA GLY A 92 10.66 4.24 -16.67
C GLY A 92 10.08 5.01 -17.87
N VAL A 93 8.78 4.85 -18.17
CA VAL A 93 8.14 5.46 -19.35
C VAL A 93 7.35 6.71 -18.95
N VAL A 94 6.58 6.63 -17.87
CA VAL A 94 5.71 7.72 -17.44
C VAL A 94 6.42 8.56 -16.38
N MET A 95 6.92 9.73 -16.78
CA MET A 95 7.80 10.56 -15.94
C MET A 95 7.16 11.86 -15.48
N ASP A 96 6.19 12.38 -16.22
CA ASP A 96 5.57 13.67 -15.97
C ASP A 96 4.36 13.57 -15.03
N ASN A 97 4.05 14.66 -14.33
CA ASN A 97 2.93 14.70 -13.38
C ASN A 97 1.59 14.39 -14.02
N LEU A 98 1.37 14.75 -15.30
CA LEU A 98 0.13 14.46 -16.01
C LEU A 98 0.00 12.95 -16.30
N GLY A 99 1.04 12.33 -16.84
CA GLY A 99 1.06 10.88 -17.02
C GLY A 99 0.91 10.12 -15.70
N GLN A 100 1.62 10.55 -14.65
CA GLN A 100 1.53 9.96 -13.32
C GLN A 100 0.14 10.13 -12.70
N SER A 101 -0.50 11.28 -12.91
CA SER A 101 -1.88 11.54 -12.50
C SER A 101 -2.85 10.50 -13.08
N LEU A 102 -2.74 10.23 -14.38
CA LEU A 102 -3.59 9.24 -15.05
C LEU A 102 -3.33 7.83 -14.53
N VAL A 103 -2.06 7.40 -14.50
CA VAL A 103 -1.70 6.04 -14.08
C VAL A 103 -2.08 5.79 -12.61
N ARG A 104 -1.68 6.69 -11.71
CA ARG A 104 -1.96 6.55 -10.27
C ARG A 104 -3.44 6.70 -9.98
N GLY A 105 -4.12 7.69 -10.58
CA GLY A 105 -5.55 7.90 -10.36
C GLY A 105 -6.41 6.72 -10.83
N VAL A 106 -6.20 6.25 -12.07
CA VAL A 106 -6.92 5.09 -12.61
C VAL A 106 -6.54 3.81 -11.85
N GLY A 107 -5.26 3.62 -11.54
CA GLY A 107 -4.76 2.50 -10.75
C GLY A 107 -5.42 2.44 -9.38
N THR A 108 -5.47 3.55 -8.65
CA THR A 108 -6.12 3.64 -7.34
C THR A 108 -7.62 3.37 -7.42
N ALA A 109 -8.33 3.90 -8.43
CA ALA A 109 -9.75 3.60 -8.61
C ALA A 109 -9.99 2.09 -8.84
N MET A 110 -9.19 1.48 -9.72
CA MET A 110 -9.26 0.05 -10.04
C MET A 110 -8.95 -0.83 -8.82
N ALA A 111 -7.89 -0.50 -8.08
CA ALA A 111 -7.55 -1.19 -6.84
C ALA A 111 -8.65 -1.01 -5.78
N ALA A 112 -9.22 0.19 -5.64
CA ALA A 112 -10.31 0.45 -4.71
C ALA A 112 -11.54 -0.40 -5.05
N TRP A 113 -11.98 -0.44 -6.31
CA TRP A 113 -13.12 -1.28 -6.70
C TRP A 113 -12.84 -2.77 -6.55
N GLY A 114 -11.63 -3.22 -6.87
CA GLY A 114 -11.18 -4.58 -6.61
C GLY A 114 -11.27 -4.93 -5.12
N GLY A 115 -10.66 -4.11 -4.26
CA GLY A 115 -10.71 -4.26 -2.81
C GLY A 115 -12.14 -4.19 -2.24
N LEU A 116 -12.98 -3.28 -2.73
CA LEU A 116 -14.39 -3.16 -2.32
C LEU A 116 -15.16 -4.42 -2.70
N ALA A 117 -14.94 -4.98 -3.89
CA ALA A 117 -15.56 -6.24 -4.28
C ALA A 117 -15.12 -7.38 -3.35
N ILE A 118 -13.84 -7.42 -2.95
CA ILE A 118 -13.34 -8.42 -1.98
C ILE A 118 -13.97 -8.21 -0.60
N MET A 119 -14.09 -6.96 -0.14
CA MET A 119 -14.75 -6.59 1.11
C MET A 119 -16.21 -7.09 1.12
N ARG A 120 -16.95 -6.88 0.01
CA ARG A 120 -18.34 -7.37 -0.14
C ARG A 120 -18.44 -8.90 -0.13
N LEU A 121 -17.35 -9.61 -0.43
CA LEU A 121 -17.24 -11.07 -0.31
C LEU A 121 -16.79 -11.54 1.09
N GLY A 122 -16.75 -10.65 2.09
CA GLY A 122 -16.29 -10.94 3.45
C GLY A 122 -14.79 -10.75 3.67
N GLY A 123 -14.14 -9.93 2.83
CA GLY A 123 -12.71 -9.62 2.93
C GLY A 123 -12.29 -9.07 4.29
N PRO A 124 -10.99 -9.16 4.63
CA PRO A 124 -10.51 -8.88 5.98
C PRO A 124 -10.48 -7.39 6.32
N ILE A 125 -10.46 -6.52 5.32
CA ILE A 125 -10.34 -5.07 5.49
C ILE A 125 -11.67 -4.42 5.16
N SER A 126 -12.13 -3.55 6.05
CA SER A 126 -13.37 -2.79 5.87
C SER A 126 -13.08 -1.35 5.45
N VAL A 127 -14.04 -0.72 4.78
CA VAL A 127 -14.05 0.71 4.47
C VAL A 127 -15.32 1.29 5.10
N SER A 128 -15.17 2.01 6.21
CA SER A 128 -16.31 2.48 7.00
C SER A 128 -17.21 3.45 6.21
N ALA A 129 -16.62 4.29 5.38
CA ALA A 129 -17.32 5.17 4.44
C ALA A 129 -18.19 4.38 3.44
N ALA A 130 -17.72 3.25 2.93
CA ALA A 130 -18.47 2.40 2.00
C ALA A 130 -19.68 1.70 2.62
N HIS A 131 -19.74 1.63 3.95
CA HIS A 131 -20.91 1.19 4.69
C HIS A 131 -21.86 2.35 5.07
N GLY A 132 -21.57 3.58 4.66
CA GLY A 132 -22.32 4.78 5.07
C GLY A 132 -22.10 5.18 6.54
N THR A 133 -21.13 4.56 7.23
CA THR A 133 -20.86 4.80 8.65
C THR A 133 -19.86 5.95 8.85
N TRP A 134 -20.19 7.14 8.33
CA TRP A 134 -19.32 8.32 8.31
C TRP A 134 -18.75 8.72 9.68
N ARG A 135 -19.55 8.60 10.74
CA ARG A 135 -19.09 8.86 12.11
C ARG A 135 -17.99 7.89 12.56
N LYS A 136 -18.10 6.61 12.17
CA LYS A 136 -17.06 5.60 12.43
C LYS A 136 -15.81 5.94 11.62
N SER A 137 -15.97 6.26 10.34
CA SER A 137 -14.86 6.68 9.45
C SER A 137 -14.08 7.86 10.05
N ALA A 138 -14.76 8.93 10.48
CA ALA A 138 -14.12 10.07 11.14
C ALA A 138 -13.35 9.68 12.42
N ARG A 139 -13.92 8.80 13.25
CA ARG A 139 -13.23 8.29 14.46
C ARG A 139 -12.01 7.43 14.09
N SER A 140 -12.08 6.68 13.01
CA SER A 140 -10.97 5.86 12.53
C SER A 140 -9.83 6.72 11.97
N ILE A 141 -10.16 7.78 11.25
CA ILE A 141 -9.18 8.81 10.82
C ILE A 141 -8.51 9.42 12.06
N ALA A 142 -9.29 9.86 13.04
CA ALA A 142 -8.75 10.45 14.26
C ALA A 142 -7.83 9.47 15.03
N LEU A 143 -8.20 8.18 15.09
CA LEU A 143 -7.36 7.15 15.68
C LEU A 143 -6.06 6.93 14.88
N GLY A 144 -6.15 6.87 13.56
CA GLY A 144 -4.99 6.74 12.68
C GLY A 144 -4.01 7.90 12.84
N LEU A 145 -4.51 9.14 12.91
CA LEU A 145 -3.70 10.32 13.21
C LEU A 145 -3.08 10.25 14.61
N ALA A 146 -3.85 9.87 15.63
CA ALA A 146 -3.36 9.78 17.01
C ALA A 146 -2.24 8.75 17.18
N VAL A 147 -2.31 7.62 16.46
CA VAL A 147 -1.24 6.62 16.42
C VAL A 147 -0.10 7.06 15.51
N GLY A 148 -0.41 7.70 14.38
CA GLY A 148 0.56 8.13 13.37
C GLY A 148 1.48 9.25 13.86
N ALA A 149 0.93 10.28 14.51
CA ALA A 149 1.68 11.45 14.95
C ALA A 149 2.96 11.13 15.77
N PRO A 150 2.94 10.31 16.84
CA PRO A 150 4.16 9.98 17.57
C PRO A 150 5.18 9.21 16.72
N LEU A 151 4.72 8.32 15.83
CA LEU A 151 5.63 7.61 14.91
C LEU A 151 6.15 8.48 13.78
N ALA A 152 5.41 9.52 13.39
CA ALA A 152 5.86 10.53 12.43
C ALA A 152 7.03 11.32 13.03
N ILE A 153 6.92 11.74 14.30
CA ILE A 153 8.02 12.40 15.02
C ILE A 153 9.26 11.49 15.08
N LEU A 154 9.07 10.20 15.41
CA LEU A 154 10.18 9.24 15.39
C LEU A 154 10.79 9.09 13.99
N ASN A 155 9.96 9.07 12.94
CA ASN A 155 10.42 9.02 11.55
C ASN A 155 11.28 10.24 11.20
N LEU A 156 10.90 11.44 11.66
CA LEU A 156 11.68 12.65 11.44
C LEU A 156 13.09 12.55 12.03
N PHE A 157 13.21 12.04 13.26
CA PHE A 157 14.53 11.82 13.87
C PHE A 157 15.34 10.77 13.09
N ALA A 158 14.70 9.69 12.66
CA ALA A 158 15.36 8.65 11.86
C ALA A 158 15.86 9.21 10.52
N LEU A 159 15.06 10.03 9.84
CA LEU A 159 15.42 10.68 8.58
C LEU A 159 16.54 11.72 8.75
N GLN A 160 16.48 12.53 9.81
CA GLN A 160 17.52 13.50 10.14
C GLN A 160 18.88 12.82 10.36
N ILE A 161 18.90 11.70 11.09
CA ILE A 161 20.12 10.92 11.33
C ILE A 161 20.60 10.26 10.03
N SER A 162 19.70 9.66 9.26
CA SER A 162 20.05 8.88 8.08
C SER A 162 20.53 9.74 6.91
N ASN A 163 19.92 10.90 6.69
CA ASN A 163 20.25 11.80 5.58
C ASN A 163 21.34 12.83 5.95
N GLY A 164 21.68 12.96 7.23
CA GLY A 164 22.66 13.94 7.70
C GLY A 164 22.26 15.40 7.46
N GLN A 165 20.98 15.67 7.19
CA GLN A 165 20.45 17.00 6.90
C GLN A 165 19.51 17.49 8.02
N GLY A 166 19.54 18.78 8.31
CA GLY A 166 18.60 19.42 9.23
C GLY A 166 17.22 19.64 8.60
N ILE A 167 16.23 19.98 9.43
CA ILE A 167 14.86 20.28 8.98
C ILE A 167 14.86 21.50 8.06
N ARG A 168 14.21 21.37 6.90
CA ARG A 168 13.97 22.45 5.93
C ARG A 168 12.46 22.58 5.73
N TRP A 169 11.86 23.52 6.46
CA TRP A 169 10.43 23.76 6.41
C TRP A 169 9.95 24.06 4.99
N GLN A 170 8.98 23.26 4.52
CA GLN A 170 8.32 23.43 3.24
C GLN A 170 6.97 24.14 3.39
N ASP A 171 6.32 24.45 2.27
CA ASP A 171 4.95 24.98 2.28
C ASP A 171 4.00 23.98 2.98
N PRO A 172 3.28 24.39 4.05
CA PRO A 172 2.44 23.47 4.80
C PRO A 172 1.27 22.92 3.99
N LEU A 173 0.67 23.72 3.10
CA LEU A 173 -0.48 23.26 2.32
C LEU A 173 -0.03 22.23 1.29
N ALA A 174 1.07 22.49 0.59
CA ALA A 174 1.70 21.54 -0.32
C ALA A 174 2.05 20.24 0.40
N ALA A 175 2.67 20.28 1.58
CA ALA A 175 3.00 19.08 2.35
C ALA A 175 1.77 18.25 2.72
N LEU A 176 0.70 18.89 3.19
CA LEU A 176 -0.55 18.22 3.56
C LEU A 176 -1.26 17.60 2.35
N VAL A 177 -1.27 18.29 1.21
CA VAL A 177 -1.94 17.84 -0.02
C VAL A 177 -1.12 16.74 -0.71
N ASP A 178 0.18 16.91 -0.85
CA ASP A 178 1.06 15.95 -1.49
C ASP A 178 1.18 14.67 -0.69
N ALA A 179 1.09 14.72 0.64
CA ALA A 179 1.06 13.53 1.50
C ALA A 179 -0.15 12.62 1.24
N LEU A 180 -1.23 13.13 0.62
CA LEU A 180 -2.35 12.28 0.19
C LEU A 180 -1.94 11.30 -0.91
N GLN A 181 -0.93 11.63 -1.72
CA GLN A 181 -0.47 10.79 -2.83
C GLN A 181 0.01 9.42 -2.36
N PRO A 182 1.11 9.31 -1.60
CA PRO A 182 1.57 8.03 -1.10
C PRO A 182 0.53 7.37 -0.17
N ALA A 183 -0.08 8.15 0.74
CA ALA A 183 -1.03 7.61 1.72
C ALA A 183 -2.27 6.98 1.10
N LEU A 184 -2.85 7.54 0.04
CA LEU A 184 -4.00 6.91 -0.62
C LEU A 184 -3.55 5.76 -1.52
N VAL A 185 -2.54 5.99 -2.36
CA VAL A 185 -2.11 5.03 -3.38
C VAL A 185 -1.61 3.74 -2.73
N GLU A 186 -0.71 3.84 -1.76
CA GLU A 186 -0.07 2.68 -1.17
C GLU A 186 -1.05 1.87 -0.30
N GLU A 187 -1.90 2.55 0.47
CA GLU A 187 -2.85 1.88 1.35
C GLU A 187 -3.97 1.19 0.56
N VAL A 188 -4.49 1.84 -0.49
CA VAL A 188 -5.53 1.26 -1.35
C VAL A 188 -4.97 0.09 -2.17
N ILE A 189 -3.76 0.20 -2.71
CA ILE A 189 -3.16 -0.87 -3.53
C ILE A 189 -2.72 -2.02 -2.64
N TYR A 190 -1.89 -1.79 -1.62
CA TYR A 190 -1.24 -2.88 -0.90
C TYR A 190 -2.02 -3.37 0.32
N ARG A 191 -2.52 -2.45 1.15
CA ARG A 191 -3.22 -2.83 2.39
C ARG A 191 -4.69 -3.15 2.19
N PHE A 192 -5.29 -2.71 1.08
CA PHE A 192 -6.66 -3.06 0.75
C PHE A 192 -6.76 -4.10 -0.35
N ALA A 193 -6.35 -3.77 -1.58
CA ALA A 193 -6.53 -4.65 -2.72
C ALA A 193 -5.62 -5.89 -2.67
N PHE A 194 -4.31 -5.73 -2.50
CA PHE A 194 -3.36 -6.84 -2.50
C PHE A 194 -3.59 -7.80 -1.33
N TRP A 195 -3.77 -7.26 -0.12
CA TRP A 195 -4.18 -8.05 1.03
C TRP A 195 -5.45 -8.85 0.71
N GLY A 196 -6.48 -8.20 0.17
CA GLY A 196 -7.71 -8.86 -0.25
C GLY A 196 -7.48 -10.02 -1.23
N LEU A 197 -6.61 -9.84 -2.23
CA LEU A 197 -6.29 -10.85 -3.24
C LEU A 197 -5.59 -12.07 -2.61
N LEU A 198 -4.61 -11.83 -1.73
CA LEU A 198 -3.93 -12.89 -0.99
C LEU A 198 -4.91 -13.63 -0.07
N TRP A 199 -5.82 -12.91 0.59
CA TRP A 199 -6.87 -13.51 1.41
C TRP A 199 -7.80 -14.39 0.57
N LEU A 200 -8.23 -13.95 -0.61
CA LEU A 200 -9.07 -14.74 -1.51
C LEU A 200 -8.43 -16.09 -1.85
N ALA A 201 -7.11 -16.12 -2.06
CA ALA A 201 -6.37 -17.34 -2.34
C ALA A 201 -6.32 -18.28 -1.12
N LEU A 202 -6.18 -17.74 0.08
CA LEU A 202 -5.99 -18.51 1.32
C LEU A 202 -7.30 -18.93 2.01
N ARG A 203 -8.37 -18.13 1.92
CA ARG A 203 -9.58 -18.23 2.77
C ARG A 203 -10.29 -19.59 2.75
N LYS A 204 -10.21 -20.34 1.64
CA LYS A 204 -10.86 -21.66 1.53
C LYS A 204 -10.10 -22.77 2.26
N ARG A 205 -8.78 -22.64 2.41
CA ARG A 205 -7.91 -23.68 2.99
C ARG A 205 -7.44 -23.33 4.39
N LEU A 206 -7.27 -22.05 4.68
CA LEU A 206 -6.78 -21.53 5.95
C LEU A 206 -7.71 -20.40 6.48
N PRO A 207 -9.02 -20.64 6.64
CA PRO A 207 -9.99 -19.56 6.90
C PRO A 207 -9.66 -18.73 8.15
N ALA A 208 -9.20 -19.37 9.23
CA ALA A 208 -8.87 -18.69 10.48
C ALA A 208 -7.58 -17.86 10.38
N GLN A 209 -6.58 -18.34 9.64
CA GLN A 209 -5.27 -17.71 9.53
C GLN A 209 -5.17 -16.75 8.34
N ALA A 210 -6.03 -16.90 7.33
CA ALA A 210 -5.95 -16.18 6.06
C ALA A 210 -5.90 -14.66 6.21
N PRO A 211 -6.70 -14.01 7.09
CA PRO A 211 -6.59 -12.57 7.29
C PRO A 211 -5.18 -12.14 7.71
N TRP A 212 -4.60 -12.82 8.70
CA TRP A 212 -3.28 -12.50 9.21
C TRP A 212 -2.15 -12.87 8.24
N LEU A 213 -2.18 -14.08 7.68
CA LEU A 213 -1.15 -14.52 6.73
C LEU A 213 -1.12 -13.64 5.48
N ALA A 214 -2.29 -13.29 4.94
CA ALA A 214 -2.37 -12.36 3.82
C ALA A 214 -1.85 -10.96 4.20
N GLY A 215 -2.15 -10.48 5.40
CA GLY A 215 -1.68 -9.18 5.89
C GLY A 215 -0.18 -9.11 6.10
N VAL A 216 0.41 -10.17 6.68
CA VAL A 216 1.86 -10.29 6.83
C VAL A 216 2.53 -10.34 5.46
N LEU A 217 2.03 -11.14 4.53
CA LEU A 217 2.57 -11.18 3.16
C LEU A 217 2.48 -9.83 2.45
N ALA A 218 1.32 -9.15 2.53
CA ALA A 218 1.14 -7.83 1.94
C ALA A 218 2.09 -6.79 2.56
N LEU A 219 2.24 -6.79 3.90
CA LEU A 219 3.18 -5.94 4.62
C LEU A 219 4.61 -6.19 4.17
N LEU A 220 5.04 -7.46 4.10
CA LEU A 220 6.41 -7.79 3.75
C LEU A 220 6.72 -7.39 2.31
N VAL A 221 5.82 -7.67 1.37
CA VAL A 221 5.98 -7.25 -0.04
C VAL A 221 6.07 -5.74 -0.15
N HIS A 222 5.09 -5.01 0.40
CA HIS A 222 5.04 -3.56 0.34
C HIS A 222 6.26 -2.91 0.97
N ASN A 223 6.72 -3.45 2.10
CA ASN A 223 7.86 -2.90 2.79
C ASN A 223 9.19 -3.19 2.07
N PHE A 224 9.40 -4.44 1.62
CA PHE A 224 10.66 -4.81 0.98
C PHE A 224 10.80 -4.29 -0.45
N MET A 225 9.71 -3.99 -1.16
CA MET A 225 9.82 -3.44 -2.52
C MET A 225 10.47 -2.05 -2.56
N HIS A 226 10.45 -1.30 -1.44
CA HIS A 226 11.12 0.01 -1.31
C HIS A 226 12.64 -0.10 -1.21
N PHE A 227 13.17 -1.30 -0.97
CA PHE A 227 14.60 -1.59 -0.88
C PHE A 227 15.15 -2.24 -2.15
N ASP A 228 14.49 -2.02 -3.29
CA ASP A 228 14.83 -2.69 -4.55
C ASP A 228 16.28 -2.45 -4.98
N ASP A 229 16.76 -1.21 -4.89
CA ASP A 229 18.16 -0.89 -5.19
C ASP A 229 19.12 -1.37 -4.11
N LEU A 230 18.71 -1.29 -2.83
CA LEU A 230 19.53 -1.76 -1.71
C LEU A 230 19.70 -3.29 -1.74
N PHE A 231 18.72 -4.04 -2.26
CA PHE A 231 18.87 -5.48 -2.47
C PHE A 231 19.97 -5.83 -3.47
N VAL A 232 20.22 -4.97 -4.47
CA VAL A 232 21.31 -5.16 -5.43
C VAL A 232 22.65 -4.82 -4.78
N GLN A 233 22.71 -3.71 -4.05
CA GLN A 233 23.96 -3.19 -3.48
C GLN A 233 24.40 -3.92 -2.21
N ASN A 234 23.47 -4.21 -1.30
CA ASN A 234 23.73 -4.85 -0.01
C ASN A 234 22.48 -5.62 0.50
N PRO A 235 22.28 -6.88 0.04
CA PRO A 235 21.09 -7.66 0.38
C PRO A 235 20.87 -7.85 1.88
N LEU A 236 21.94 -8.04 2.66
CA LEU A 236 21.82 -8.24 4.11
C LEU A 236 21.34 -6.97 4.81
N LEU A 237 21.85 -5.80 4.39
CA LEU A 237 21.38 -4.53 4.91
C LEU A 237 19.94 -4.25 4.50
N ALA A 238 19.54 -4.56 3.26
CA ALA A 238 18.15 -4.46 2.81
C ALA A 238 17.19 -5.29 3.67
N LEU A 239 17.58 -6.53 4.00
CA LEU A 239 16.81 -7.39 4.90
C LEU A 239 16.70 -6.81 6.30
N GLY A 240 17.82 -6.33 6.87
CA GLY A 240 17.86 -5.74 8.20
C GLY A 240 17.03 -4.46 8.31
N MET A 241 17.27 -3.49 7.41
CA MET A 241 16.52 -2.23 7.36
C MET A 241 15.05 -2.46 7.08
N GLY A 242 14.72 -3.33 6.12
CA GLY A 242 13.34 -3.66 5.82
C GLY A 242 12.63 -4.28 7.03
N LEU A 243 13.27 -5.16 7.80
CA LEU A 243 12.65 -5.71 9.01
C LEU A 243 12.34 -4.60 10.04
N VAL A 244 13.30 -3.72 10.31
CA VAL A 244 13.12 -2.61 11.26
C VAL A 244 12.00 -1.66 10.79
N MET A 245 12.04 -1.28 9.50
CA MET A 245 11.03 -0.39 8.93
C MET A 245 9.65 -1.02 8.90
N GLY A 246 9.58 -2.31 8.59
CA GLY A 246 8.35 -3.09 8.58
C GLY A 246 7.75 -3.23 9.98
N LEU A 247 8.56 -3.34 11.03
CA LEU A 247 8.08 -3.39 12.42
C LEU A 247 7.58 -2.03 12.91
N LEU A 248 8.35 -0.96 12.67
CA LEU A 248 8.06 0.36 13.21
C LEU A 248 6.98 1.10 12.40
N TRP A 249 7.08 1.12 11.07
CA TRP A 249 6.18 1.88 10.21
C TRP A 249 5.26 1.01 9.34
N GLY A 250 5.63 -0.24 9.07
CA GLY A 250 4.79 -1.16 8.29
C GLY A 250 3.65 -1.81 9.11
N LEU A 251 3.95 -2.29 10.32
CA LEU A 251 3.05 -3.07 11.16
C LEU A 251 1.88 -2.23 11.73
N PRO A 252 2.07 -0.99 12.22
CA PRO A 252 0.96 -0.21 12.75
C PRO A 252 -0.19 0.01 11.75
N PRO A 253 0.02 0.48 10.49
CA PRO A 253 -1.08 0.64 9.55
C PRO A 253 -1.71 -0.71 9.16
N THR A 254 -0.94 -1.81 9.13
CA THR A 254 -1.49 -3.16 8.93
C THR A 254 -2.43 -3.58 10.06
N LEU A 255 -2.07 -3.30 11.32
CA LEU A 255 -2.92 -3.56 12.49
C LEU A 255 -4.16 -2.67 12.48
N LEU A 256 -4.00 -1.39 12.16
CA LEU A 256 -5.11 -0.44 12.04
C LEU A 256 -6.09 -0.88 10.95
N ALA A 257 -5.62 -1.22 9.76
CA ALA A 257 -6.47 -1.72 8.67
C ALA A 257 -7.27 -2.97 9.08
N LEU A 258 -6.62 -3.95 9.72
CA LEU A 258 -7.25 -5.21 10.11
C LEU A 258 -8.22 -5.08 11.28
N ARG A 259 -7.88 -4.25 12.27
CA ARG A 259 -8.67 -4.13 13.52
C ARG A 259 -9.71 -3.04 13.44
N ARG A 260 -9.58 -2.10 12.50
CA ARG A 260 -10.43 -0.92 12.39
C ARG A 260 -11.04 -0.77 11.01
N ASP A 261 -10.27 -0.24 10.06
CA ASP A 261 -10.65 -0.01 8.66
C ASP A 261 -9.49 0.64 7.89
N LEU A 262 -9.63 0.70 6.57
CA LEU A 262 -8.68 1.33 5.66
C LEU A 262 -8.43 2.81 5.99
N GLU A 263 -9.47 3.55 6.41
CA GLU A 263 -9.33 4.98 6.69
C GLU A 263 -8.34 5.28 7.83
N SER A 264 -8.30 4.43 8.85
CA SER A 264 -7.30 4.56 9.91
C SER A 264 -5.85 4.32 9.44
N ALA A 265 -5.65 3.41 8.48
CA ALA A 265 -4.33 3.13 7.92
C ALA A 265 -3.86 4.26 6.98
N ILE A 266 -4.78 4.78 6.15
CA ILE A 266 -4.57 6.00 5.34
C ILE A 266 -4.17 7.18 6.23
N ALA A 267 -4.91 7.43 7.31
CA ALA A 267 -4.62 8.54 8.20
C ALA A 267 -3.27 8.39 8.91
N PHE A 268 -2.91 7.17 9.32
CA PHE A 268 -1.59 6.88 9.87
C PHE A 268 -0.47 7.21 8.88
N HIS A 269 -0.58 6.70 7.65
CA HIS A 269 0.42 6.88 6.59
C HIS A 269 0.53 8.36 6.21
N TRP A 270 -0.61 9.02 6.01
CA TRP A 270 -0.65 10.45 5.70
C TRP A 270 0.06 11.29 6.75
N ALA A 271 -0.06 10.97 8.04
CA ALA A 271 0.67 11.69 9.09
C ALA A 271 2.20 11.54 8.96
N GLN A 272 2.70 10.38 8.52
CA GLN A 272 4.13 10.17 8.29
C GLN A 272 4.63 11.06 7.15
N ASP A 273 3.94 11.03 6.00
CA ASP A 273 4.38 11.76 4.82
C ASP A 273 4.14 13.26 4.94
N ALA A 274 3.07 13.70 5.60
CA ALA A 274 2.83 15.11 5.86
C ALA A 274 3.95 15.70 6.71
N ALA A 275 4.37 14.99 7.77
CA ALA A 275 5.50 15.41 8.60
C ALA A 275 6.81 15.42 7.79
N ARG A 276 7.07 14.35 7.03
CA ARG A 276 8.26 14.20 6.18
C ARG A 276 8.38 15.33 5.15
N PHE A 277 7.32 15.58 4.38
CA PHE A 277 7.29 16.65 3.39
C PHE A 277 7.38 18.03 4.04
N LEU A 278 6.65 18.27 5.13
CA LEU A 278 6.70 19.56 5.84
C LEU A 278 8.12 19.91 6.31
N THR A 279 8.92 18.90 6.64
CA THR A 279 10.28 19.07 7.17
C THR A 279 11.39 18.92 6.13
N GLY A 280 11.03 18.72 4.85
CA GLY A 280 11.97 18.71 3.73
C GLY A 280 12.74 17.39 3.55
N PHE A 281 12.15 16.27 3.95
CA PHE A 281 12.67 14.91 3.73
C PHE A 281 11.84 14.13 2.69
#